data_AF-A0A7X0M500-F1
#
_entry.id   AF-A0A7X0M500-F1
#
_cell.length_a   1.000
_cell.length_b   1.000
_cell.length_c   1.000
_cell.angle_alpha   90.00
_cell.angle_beta   90.00
_cell.angle_gamma   90.00
#
_symmetry.space_group_name_H-M   'P 1'
#
loop_
_entity.id
_entity.type
_entity.pdbx_description
1 polymer ?
#
loop_
_entity_poly.entity_id
_entity_poly.type
_entity_poly.pdbx_seq_one_letter_code
_entity_poly.pdbx_strand_id
1 'polypeptide(L)' 'MSEPQIDPAGNTQQFKAFAQRQEPEAAAPQRSYLVPVLVAAAVIVVAVVAFLLLR' A
#
# COMPACT_ATOMS: atom_id res chain seq x y z
N MET A 1 -27.77 -9.80 -24.82
CA MET A 1 -28.19 -8.40 -24.73
C MET A 1 -28.28 -8.10 -23.25
N SER A 2 -27.40 -7.27 -22.70
CA SER A 2 -27.53 -6.84 -21.29
C SER A 2 -28.50 -5.66 -21.31
N GLU A 3 -29.74 -5.88 -20.86
CA GLU A 3 -30.69 -4.78 -20.69
C GLU A 3 -30.05 -3.71 -19.80
N PRO A 4 -30.03 -2.43 -20.21
CA PRO A 4 -29.57 -1.37 -19.33
C PRO A 4 -30.49 -1.34 -18.12
N GLN A 5 -29.95 -1.69 -16.95
CA GLN A 5 -30.62 -1.59 -15.66
C GLN A 5 -30.87 -0.09 -15.39
N ILE A 6 -31.96 0.42 -15.94
CA ILE A 6 -32.44 1.78 -15.72
C ILE A 6 -33.03 1.77 -14.32
N ASP A 7 -32.43 2.53 -13.41
CA ASP A 7 -32.95 2.74 -12.07
C ASP A 7 -34.01 3.85 -12.11
N PRO A 8 -35.32 3.53 -12.07
CA PRO A 8 -36.39 4.52 -12.23
C PRO A 8 -36.45 5.51 -11.06
N ALA A 9 -35.90 5.16 -9.90
CA ALA A 9 -35.87 6.00 -8.71
C ALA A 9 -34.58 6.82 -8.58
N GLY A 10 -33.55 6.55 -9.41
CA GLY A 10 -32.25 7.25 -9.42
C GLY A 10 -31.41 7.13 -8.15
N ASN A 11 -31.90 6.47 -7.11
CA ASN A 11 -31.28 6.40 -5.78
C ASN A 11 -30.24 5.28 -5.66
N THR A 12 -30.29 4.27 -6.53
CA THR A 12 -29.34 3.15 -6.56
C THR A 12 -27.95 3.63 -6.92
N GLN A 13 -27.84 4.63 -7.81
CA GLN A 13 -26.56 5.25 -8.16
C GLN A 13 -25.96 6.02 -6.97
N GLN A 14 -26.81 6.67 -6.16
CA GLN A 14 -26.36 7.37 -4.96
C GLN A 14 -25.89 6.40 -3.87
N PHE A 15 -26.61 5.29 -3.67
CA PHE A 15 -26.20 4.24 -2.75
C PHE A 15 -24.89 3.57 -3.20
N LYS A 16 -24.74 3.27 -4.50
CA LYS A 16 -23.49 2.76 -5.09
C LYS A 16 -22.33 3.72 -4.85
N ALA A 17 -22.54 5.02 -5.11
CA ALA A 17 -21.52 6.04 -4.86
C ALA A 17 -21.17 6.17 -3.37
N PHE A 18 -22.14 6.03 -2.46
CA PHE A 18 -21.90 6.06 -1.02
C PHE A 18 -21.15 4.81 -0.52
N ALA A 19 -21.53 3.62 -0.99
CA ALA A 19 -20.86 2.36 -0.65
C ALA A 19 -19.42 2.31 -1.20
N GLN A 20 -19.21 2.73 -2.45
CA GLN A 20 -17.88 2.83 -3.08
C GLN A 20 -17.00 3.94 -2.47
N ARG A 21 -17.58 4.92 -1.76
CA ARG A 21 -16.80 5.89 -0.98
C ARG A 21 -16.24 5.28 0.31
N GLN A 22 -16.82 4.19 0.80
CA GLN A 22 -16.33 3.46 1.99
C GLN A 22 -15.41 2.30 1.64
N GLU A 23 -15.50 1.75 0.42
CA GLU A 23 -14.57 0.75 -0.10
C GLU A 23 -13.79 1.33 -1.29
N PRO A 24 -12.54 1.76 -1.10
CA PRO A 24 -11.50 0.91 -0.55
C PRO A 24 -10.87 1.51 0.71
N GLU A 25 -10.70 0.67 1.72
CA GLU A 25 -9.50 0.66 2.54
C GLU A 25 -8.32 0.69 1.56
N ALA A 26 -7.88 1.90 1.18
CA ALA A 26 -6.75 2.11 0.31
C ALA A 26 -5.60 1.41 0.99
N ALA A 27 -5.24 0.22 0.48
CA ALA A 27 -4.37 -0.76 1.11
C ALA A 27 -3.41 -0.03 2.05
N ALA A 28 -3.75 -0.03 3.35
CA ALA A 28 -3.10 0.86 4.32
C ALA A 28 -1.61 0.73 4.07
N PRO A 29 -0.88 1.83 3.80
CA PRO A 29 0.44 1.76 3.18
C PRO A 29 1.26 0.76 3.98
N GLN A 30 1.52 -0.41 3.38
CA GLN A 30 2.23 -1.48 4.08
C GLN A 30 3.57 -0.87 4.44
N ARG A 31 3.79 -0.70 5.74
CA ARG A 31 4.97 -0.03 6.25
C ARG A 31 6.15 -0.92 5.89
N SER A 32 6.80 -0.60 4.78
CA SER A 32 7.83 -1.45 4.21
C SER A 32 9.08 -1.35 5.07
N TYR A 33 9.38 -2.44 5.78
CA TYR A 33 10.61 -2.56 6.56
C TYR A 33 11.86 -2.76 5.68
N LEU A 34 11.72 -2.84 4.36
CA LEU A 34 12.84 -3.02 3.44
C LEU A 34 13.88 -1.90 3.57
N VAL A 35 13.44 -0.65 3.65
CA VAL A 35 14.34 0.51 3.77
C VAL A 35 15.17 0.46 5.05
N PRO A 36 14.58 0.36 6.27
CA PRO A 36 15.39 0.29 7.49
C PRO A 36 16.27 -0.97 7.55
N VAL A 37 15.82 -2.10 7.01
CA VAL A 37 16.62 -3.34 6.96
C VAL A 37 17.84 -3.16 6.07
N LEU A 38 17.69 -2.55 4.88
CA LEU A 38 18.80 -2.30 3.96
C LEU A 38 19.83 -1.35 4.58
N VAL A 39 19.37 -0.30 5.27
CA VAL A 39 20.25 0.64 5.99
C VAL A 39 21.04 -0.09 7.08
N ALA A 40 20.38 -0.91 7.90
CA ALA A 40 21.04 -1.67 8.95
C ALA A 40 22.10 -2.64 8.38
N ALA A 41 21.76 -3.35 7.29
CA ALA A 41 22.69 -4.25 6.61
C ALA A 41 23.92 -3.50 6.07
N ALA A 42 23.74 -2.34 5.43
CA ALA A 42 24.84 -1.52 4.94
C ALA A 42 25.78 -1.07 6.06
N VAL A 43 25.24 -0.64 7.21
CA VAL A 43 26.06 -0.25 8.38
C VAL A 43 26.89 -1.41 8.90
N ILE A 44 26.31 -2.61 8.99
CA ILE A 44 27.04 -3.81 9.42
C ILE A 44 28.19 -4.12 8.46
N VAL A 45 27.96 -4.06 7.15
CA VAL A 45 29.00 -4.32 6.15
C VAL A 45 30.16 -3.32 6.30
N VAL A 46 29.86 -2.03 6.45
CA VAL A 46 30.88 -0.99 6.65
C VAL A 46 31.67 -1.24 7.93
N ALA A 47 31.00 -1.59 9.03
CA ALA A 47 31.66 -1.91 10.30
C ALA A 47 32.59 -3.12 10.19
N VAL A 48 32.18 -4.17 9.49
CA VAL A 48 33.01 -5.36 9.24
C VAL A 48 34.23 -5.01 8.40
N VAL A 49 34.05 -4.25 7.32
CA VAL A 49 35.17 -3.80 6.46
C VAL A 49 36.15 -2.95 7.27
N ALA A 50 35.65 -1.99 8.04
CA ALA A 50 36.49 -1.16 8.89
C ALA A 50 37.26 -2.01 9.92
N PHE A 51 36.60 -2.96 10.58
CA PHE A 51 37.25 -3.88 11.52
C PHE A 51 38.37 -4.70 10.86
N LEU A 52 38.14 -5.23 9.66
CA LEU A 52 39.14 -5.99 8.91
C LEU A 52 40.32 -5.14 8.45
N LEU A 53 40.12 -3.84 8.19
CA LEU A 53 41.18 -2.91 7.78
C LEU A 53 41.97 -2.36 8.97
N LEU A 54 41.36 -2.24 10.14
CA LEU A 54 41.98 -1.69 11.36
C LEU A 54 42.64 -2.76 12.25
N ARG A 55 42.44 -4.05 11.94
CA ARG A 55 43.05 -5.18 12.64
C ARG A 55 44.22 -5.74 11.85
#